data_AF-A0A355U3J9-F1
#
_entry.id   AF-A0A355U3J9-F1
#
_cell.length_a   1.000
_cell.length_b   1.000
_cell.length_c   1.000
_cell.angle_alpha   90.00
_cell.angle_beta   90.00
_cell.angle_gamma   90.00
#
_symmetry.space_group_name_H-M   'P 1'
#
loop_
_entity.id
_entity.type
_entity.pdbx_description
1 polymer ?
#
loop_
_entity_poly.entity_id
_entity_poly.type
_entity_poly.pdbx_seq_one_letter_code
_entity_poly.pdbx_strand_id
1 'polypeptide(L)'
;MSTTEIIALVATCIGVISFALVITILYKNYTVKMLFETENGLRDIELIDMMIYEGEKRVQRREKTFSILKNVLYYIFLVLAIPFLGFAIYSRITNGVVMIGDSSAMVVASGSMSEKNPSNDYLLTYGLNNQFKTYDLITLKKVDNEYSLRKYDVIAYRNDKKQNIIHRIIEIETVNGALRFTTRGDANSATDSYKPTFGDIIGRYTGKRIPVVGIFISFFQSYAGIVTVCSVVYCLWSIDRQNKKLEFAEEDRKEILEQVFDLPSMNENTYQEMADEVQSKIYYQGFCYQFNDKGFVSKTEMSEEEKKEFDVTNLTKIEKDGEKEKKTIFSSLLQKITKKETQQNKEGKENEEDD
;
A
#
# COMPACT_ATOMS: atom_id res chain seq x y z
N MET A 1 -3.15 -3.64 31.35
CA MET A 1 -2.28 -2.70 30.65
C MET A 1 -1.82 -1.66 31.65
N SER A 2 -0.54 -1.32 31.64
CA SER A 2 -0.05 -0.18 32.42
C SER A 2 -0.55 1.14 31.80
N THR A 3 -0.53 2.21 32.58
CA THR A 3 -0.81 3.57 32.06
C THR A 3 0.14 3.95 30.93
N THR A 4 1.41 3.53 31.00
CA THR A 4 2.41 3.76 29.96
C THR A 4 2.09 3.02 28.65
N GLU A 5 1.59 1.79 28.72
CA GLU A 5 1.16 1.03 27.54
C GLU A 5 -0.05 1.67 26.86
N ILE A 6 -0.99 2.23 27.64
CA ILE A 6 -2.15 2.94 27.11
C ILE A 6 -1.71 4.22 26.40
N ILE A 7 -0.80 5.00 27.01
CA ILE A 7 -0.28 6.23 26.40
C ILE A 7 0.50 5.90 25.12
N ALA A 8 1.36 4.89 25.14
CA ALA A 8 2.11 4.44 23.96
C ALA A 8 1.17 3.99 22.84
N LEU A 9 0.09 3.29 23.19
CA LEU A 9 -0.94 2.89 22.24
C LEU A 9 -1.62 4.10 21.60
N VAL A 10 -2.09 5.04 22.41
CA VAL A 10 -2.76 6.26 21.91
C VAL A 10 -1.82 7.05 21.01
N ALA A 11 -0.56 7.24 21.41
CA ALA A 11 0.46 7.89 20.61
C ALA A 11 0.69 7.17 19.26
N THR A 12 0.72 5.84 19.27
CA THR A 12 0.87 5.04 18.04
C THR A 12 -0.34 5.21 17.12
N CYS A 13 -1.56 5.16 17.65
CA CYS A 13 -2.78 5.39 16.88
C CYS A 13 -2.78 6.79 16.24
N ILE A 14 -2.46 7.83 17.02
CA ILE A 14 -2.36 9.20 16.51
C ILE A 14 -1.31 9.28 15.41
N GLY A 15 -0.12 8.71 15.63
CA GLY A 15 0.98 8.73 14.67
C GLY A 15 0.61 8.05 13.34
N VAL A 16 0.07 6.84 13.38
CA VAL A 16 -0.30 6.07 12.20
C VAL A 16 -1.44 6.74 11.42
N ILE A 17 -2.46 7.24 12.12
CA ILE A 17 -3.58 7.96 11.49
C ILE A 17 -3.11 9.26 10.87
N SER A 18 -2.26 10.03 11.58
CA SER A 18 -1.71 11.29 11.07
C SER A 18 -0.87 11.05 9.83
N PHE A 19 -0.03 10.01 9.84
CA PHE A 19 0.78 9.62 8.68
C PHE A 19 -0.09 9.22 7.48
N ALA A 20 -1.12 8.42 7.70
CA ALA A 20 -2.09 8.04 6.66
C ALA A 20 -2.81 9.27 6.07
N LEU A 21 -3.19 10.23 6.91
CA LEU A 21 -3.81 11.49 6.48
C LEU A 21 -2.84 12.34 5.65
N VAL A 22 -1.59 12.48 6.09
CA VAL A 22 -0.57 13.25 5.35
C VAL A 22 -0.34 12.64 3.96
N ILE A 23 -0.14 11.32 3.86
CA ILE A 23 -0.02 10.63 2.56
C ILE A 23 -1.24 10.91 1.69
N THR A 24 -2.44 10.79 2.26
CA THR A 24 -3.70 10.99 1.53
C THR A 24 -3.83 12.43 1.02
N ILE A 25 -3.48 13.42 1.83
CA ILE A 25 -3.53 14.85 1.46
C ILE A 25 -2.49 15.17 0.39
N LEU A 26 -1.25 14.72 0.56
CA LEU A 26 -0.18 14.93 -0.42
C LEU A 26 -0.54 14.30 -1.77
N TYR A 27 -1.02 13.07 -1.76
CA TYR A 27 -1.44 12.38 -2.98
C TYR A 27 -2.63 13.06 -3.64
N LYS A 28 -3.63 13.49 -2.84
CA LYS A 28 -4.77 14.26 -3.35
C LYS A 28 -4.31 15.55 -4.01
N ASN A 29 -3.45 16.33 -3.35
CA ASN A 29 -2.94 17.59 -3.89
C ASN A 29 -2.17 17.38 -5.19
N TYR A 30 -1.35 16.33 -5.25
CA TYR A 30 -0.69 15.91 -6.48
C TYR A 30 -1.71 15.61 -7.59
N THR A 31 -2.70 14.74 -7.36
CA THR A 31 -3.71 14.39 -8.37
C THR A 31 -4.57 15.58 -8.81
N VAL A 32 -4.91 16.50 -7.91
CA VAL A 32 -5.66 17.72 -8.25
C VAL A 32 -4.83 18.63 -9.17
N LYS A 33 -3.53 18.77 -8.90
CA LYS A 33 -2.61 19.53 -9.76
C LYS A 33 -2.53 18.90 -11.15
N MET A 34 -2.31 17.58 -11.22
CA MET A 34 -2.21 16.85 -12.49
C MET A 34 -3.52 16.95 -13.30
N LEU A 35 -4.67 16.87 -12.63
CA LEU A 35 -5.98 17.00 -13.26
C LEU A 35 -6.18 18.43 -13.81
N PHE A 36 -5.83 19.47 -13.04
CA PHE A 36 -5.87 20.85 -13.53
C PHE A 36 -4.95 21.08 -14.73
N GLU A 37 -3.73 20.54 -14.71
CA GLU A 37 -2.81 20.65 -15.84
C GLU A 37 -3.34 19.92 -17.10
N THR A 38 -4.01 18.78 -16.90
CA THR A 38 -4.64 18.00 -17.98
C THR A 38 -5.85 18.72 -18.58
N GLU A 39 -6.75 19.25 -17.74
CA GLU A 39 -7.95 19.98 -18.19
C GLU A 39 -7.61 21.28 -18.95
N ASN A 40 -6.51 21.95 -18.59
CA ASN A 40 -6.06 23.17 -19.26
C ASN A 40 -5.12 22.92 -20.44
N GLY A 41 -4.87 21.66 -20.80
CA GLY A 41 -4.01 21.28 -21.92
C GLY A 41 -2.52 21.56 -21.71
N LEU A 42 -2.08 21.76 -20.46
CA LEU A 42 -0.66 21.97 -20.14
C LEU A 42 0.17 20.70 -20.31
N ARG A 43 -0.48 19.52 -20.28
CA ARG A 43 0.13 18.19 -20.46
C ARG A 43 -0.13 17.58 -21.83
N ASP A 44 -0.66 18.32 -22.79
CA ASP A 44 -1.04 17.76 -24.09
C ASP A 44 0.15 17.11 -24.82
N ILE A 45 1.34 17.71 -24.78
CA ILE A 45 2.56 17.15 -25.39
C ILE A 45 2.93 15.83 -24.71
N GLU A 46 2.95 15.80 -23.37
CA GLU A 46 3.24 14.59 -22.59
C GLU A 46 2.24 13.47 -22.90
N LEU A 47 0.96 13.81 -23.08
CA LEU A 47 -0.08 12.85 -23.45
C LEU A 47 0.11 12.33 -24.87
N ILE A 48 0.51 13.17 -25.82
CA ILE A 48 0.79 12.76 -27.21
C ILE A 48 2.03 11.87 -27.27
N ASP A 49 3.12 12.23 -26.60
CA ASP A 49 4.30 11.38 -26.44
C ASP A 49 3.91 10.01 -25.88
N MET A 50 3.08 10.00 -24.84
CA MET A 50 2.58 8.78 -24.23
C MET A 50 1.75 7.96 -25.22
N MET A 51 0.87 8.58 -26.01
CA MET A 51 0.06 7.89 -27.04
C MET A 51 0.93 7.30 -28.17
N ILE A 52 1.95 8.01 -28.64
CA ILE A 52 2.87 7.53 -29.67
C ILE A 52 3.71 6.37 -29.15
N TYR A 53 4.25 6.50 -27.95
CA TYR A 53 5.00 5.44 -27.27
C TYR A 53 4.12 4.20 -27.00
N GLU A 54 2.88 4.41 -26.55
CA GLU A 54 1.87 3.35 -26.41
C GLU A 54 1.45 2.78 -27.77
N GLY A 55 1.62 3.47 -28.90
CA GLY A 55 1.37 2.94 -30.25
C GLY A 55 2.28 1.76 -30.63
N GLU A 56 3.46 1.65 -30.00
CA GLU A 56 4.40 0.57 -30.28
C GLU A 56 3.91 -0.80 -29.76
N LYS A 57 3.74 -1.77 -30.66
CA LYS A 57 3.22 -3.13 -30.34
C LYS A 57 3.98 -3.85 -29.20
N ARG A 58 5.27 -3.55 -28.98
CA ARG A 58 6.08 -4.12 -27.89
C ARG A 58 5.76 -3.48 -26.53
N VAL A 59 5.58 -2.16 -26.51
CA VAL A 59 5.22 -1.39 -25.32
C VAL A 59 3.79 -1.74 -24.89
N GLN A 60 2.84 -1.79 -25.81
CA GLN A 60 1.44 -2.17 -25.51
C GLN A 60 1.33 -3.50 -24.77
N ARG A 61 2.09 -4.51 -25.19
CA ARG A 61 2.04 -5.83 -24.55
C ARG A 61 2.61 -5.79 -23.13
N ARG A 62 3.69 -5.04 -22.90
CA ARG A 62 4.35 -4.91 -21.60
C ARG A 62 3.51 -4.07 -20.63
N GLU A 63 3.02 -2.92 -21.07
CA GLU A 63 2.12 -2.01 -20.34
C GLU A 63 0.83 -2.75 -19.93
N LYS A 64 0.16 -3.41 -20.88
CA LYS A 64 -1.05 -4.19 -20.60
C LYS A 64 -0.79 -5.31 -19.58
N THR A 65 0.31 -6.05 -19.73
CA THR A 65 0.66 -7.14 -18.78
C THR A 65 0.95 -6.59 -17.38
N PHE A 66 1.68 -5.47 -17.28
CA PHE A 66 2.03 -4.86 -16.00
C PHE A 66 0.82 -4.22 -15.29
N SER A 67 -0.05 -3.54 -16.04
CA SER A 67 -1.30 -2.97 -15.54
C SER A 67 -2.25 -4.05 -15.01
N ILE A 68 -2.44 -5.13 -15.78
CA ILE A 68 -3.24 -6.28 -15.33
C ILE A 68 -2.64 -6.89 -14.07
N LEU A 69 -1.31 -7.11 -14.04
CA LEU A 69 -0.64 -7.70 -12.88
C LEU A 69 -0.79 -6.84 -11.61
N LYS A 70 -0.60 -5.52 -11.73
CA LYS A 70 -0.76 -4.56 -10.62
C LYS A 70 -2.19 -4.58 -10.09
N ASN A 71 -3.18 -4.56 -10.97
CA ASN A 71 -4.60 -4.60 -10.58
C ASN A 71 -4.96 -5.94 -9.93
N VAL A 72 -4.52 -7.06 -10.51
CA VAL A 72 -4.72 -8.40 -9.95
C VAL A 72 -4.08 -8.48 -8.55
N LEU A 73 -2.85 -8.01 -8.39
CA LEU A 73 -2.15 -8.01 -7.11
C LEU A 73 -2.86 -7.13 -6.07
N TYR A 74 -3.35 -5.96 -6.46
CA TYR A 74 -4.12 -5.06 -5.59
C TYR A 74 -5.39 -5.72 -5.05
N TYR A 75 -6.19 -6.33 -5.93
CA TYR A 75 -7.43 -7.00 -5.52
C TYR A 75 -7.15 -8.26 -4.70
N ILE A 76 -6.11 -9.04 -5.04
CA ILE A 76 -5.66 -10.17 -4.20
C ILE A 76 -5.29 -9.69 -2.79
N PHE A 77 -4.51 -8.62 -2.68
CA PHE A 77 -4.14 -8.05 -1.39
C PHE A 77 -5.36 -7.60 -0.58
N LEU A 78 -6.31 -6.88 -1.20
CA LEU A 78 -7.54 -6.46 -0.53
C LEU A 78 -8.39 -7.65 -0.05
N VAL A 79 -8.56 -8.65 -0.90
CA VAL A 79 -9.32 -9.86 -0.56
C VAL A 79 -8.66 -10.65 0.57
N LEU A 80 -7.32 -10.70 0.61
CA LEU A 80 -6.58 -11.36 1.70
C LEU A 80 -6.55 -10.53 2.98
N ALA A 81 -6.58 -9.20 2.91
CA ALA A 81 -6.53 -8.33 4.08
C ALA A 81 -7.76 -8.48 4.99
N ILE A 82 -8.95 -8.71 4.43
CA ILE A 82 -10.20 -8.88 5.19
C ILE A 82 -10.20 -10.13 6.10
N PRO A 83 -9.99 -11.37 5.61
CA PRO A 83 -9.92 -12.55 6.46
C PRO A 83 -8.73 -12.47 7.41
N PHE A 84 -7.64 -11.83 7.00
CA PHE A 84 -6.49 -11.61 7.86
C PHE A 84 -6.79 -10.69 9.05
N LEU A 85 -7.51 -9.58 8.83
CA LEU A 85 -8.02 -8.72 9.90
C LEU A 85 -9.00 -9.45 10.81
N GLY A 86 -9.93 -10.22 10.22
CA GLY A 86 -10.86 -11.06 10.97
C GLY A 86 -10.14 -12.07 11.86
N PHE A 87 -9.12 -12.73 11.32
CA PHE A 87 -8.24 -13.64 12.05
C PHE A 87 -7.47 -12.93 13.17
N ALA A 88 -6.91 -11.74 12.90
CA ALA A 88 -6.18 -10.97 13.90
C ALA A 88 -7.08 -10.58 15.09
N ILE A 89 -8.31 -10.14 14.81
CA ILE A 89 -9.31 -9.82 15.84
C ILE A 89 -9.73 -11.09 16.60
N TYR A 90 -10.06 -12.18 15.89
CA TYR A 90 -10.44 -13.45 16.50
C TYR A 90 -9.32 -14.00 17.41
N SER A 91 -8.09 -14.00 16.90
CA SER A 91 -6.92 -14.50 17.61
C SER A 91 -6.60 -13.65 18.85
N ARG A 92 -6.91 -12.36 18.81
CA ARG A 92 -6.81 -11.48 19.97
C ARG A 92 -7.84 -11.82 21.04
N ILE A 93 -9.11 -12.01 20.66
CA ILE A 93 -10.20 -12.35 21.59
C ILE A 93 -9.91 -13.68 22.30
N THR A 94 -9.22 -14.60 21.64
CA THR A 94 -8.83 -15.92 22.16
C THR A 94 -7.49 -15.92 22.92
N ASN A 95 -6.93 -14.74 23.24
CA ASN A 95 -5.64 -14.58 23.94
C ASN A 95 -4.46 -15.28 23.22
N GLY A 96 -4.44 -15.24 21.89
CA GLY A 96 -3.32 -15.74 21.08
C GLY A 96 -3.29 -17.26 20.90
N VAL A 97 -4.38 -17.97 21.25
CA VAL A 97 -4.53 -19.40 21.00
C VAL A 97 -5.39 -19.62 19.77
N VAL A 98 -4.78 -20.16 18.72
CA VAL A 98 -5.49 -20.51 17.49
C VAL A 98 -5.69 -22.02 17.48
N MET A 99 -6.94 -22.47 17.60
CA MET A 99 -7.27 -23.90 17.51
C MET A 99 -7.45 -24.30 16.05
N ILE A 100 -6.75 -25.37 15.65
CA ILE A 100 -6.77 -25.96 14.31
C ILE A 100 -6.95 -27.47 14.48
N GLY A 101 -8.20 -27.93 14.49
CA GLY A 101 -8.55 -29.32 14.79
C GLY A 101 -8.09 -29.73 16.19
N ASP A 102 -7.32 -30.82 16.29
CA ASP A 102 -6.78 -31.35 17.55
C ASP A 102 -5.47 -30.68 17.99
N SER A 103 -4.96 -29.73 17.18
CA SER A 103 -3.76 -28.97 17.47
C SER A 103 -4.10 -27.50 17.71
N SER A 104 -3.27 -26.82 18.47
CA SER A 104 -3.37 -25.39 18.69
C SER A 104 -2.03 -24.74 18.44
N ALA A 105 -2.03 -23.58 17.80
CA ALA A 105 -0.86 -22.75 17.65
C ALA A 105 -0.92 -21.62 18.68
N MET A 106 0.20 -21.36 19.36
CA MET A 106 0.31 -20.31 20.37
C MET A 106 1.62 -19.55 20.19
N VAL A 107 1.56 -18.23 20.27
CA VAL A 107 2.76 -17.38 20.28
C VAL A 107 3.30 -17.29 21.71
N VAL A 108 4.59 -17.50 21.87
CA VAL A 108 5.26 -17.43 23.17
C VAL A 108 5.41 -15.97 23.60
N ALA A 109 4.71 -15.58 24.66
CA ALA A 109 4.69 -14.19 25.12
C ALA A 109 5.84 -13.81 26.07
N SER A 110 6.48 -14.79 26.73
CA SER A 110 7.52 -14.56 27.74
C SER A 110 8.75 -15.43 27.52
N GLY A 111 9.88 -15.01 28.09
CA GLY A 111 11.14 -15.77 28.11
C GLY A 111 11.21 -16.82 29.21
N SER A 112 10.12 -17.18 29.91
CA SER A 112 10.19 -18.11 31.04
C SER A 112 10.58 -19.54 30.64
N MET A 113 10.51 -19.87 29.35
CA MET A 113 10.92 -21.14 28.77
C MET A 113 12.14 -21.04 27.83
N SER A 114 12.83 -19.89 27.79
CA SER A 114 13.89 -19.64 26.79
C SER A 114 15.25 -20.22 27.13
N GLU A 115 15.52 -20.43 28.42
CA GLU A 115 16.83 -20.84 28.92
C GLU A 115 16.69 -21.90 30.00
N LYS A 116 17.78 -22.62 30.29
CA LYS A 116 17.85 -23.57 31.39
C LYS A 116 18.41 -22.88 32.62
N ASN A 117 17.56 -22.61 33.60
CA ASN A 117 18.00 -22.05 34.87
C ASN A 117 18.83 -23.10 35.64
N PRO A 118 19.97 -22.72 36.25
CA PRO A 118 20.77 -23.62 37.10
C PRO A 118 19.99 -24.24 38.27
N SER A 119 18.93 -23.59 38.77
CA SER A 119 18.06 -24.17 39.81
C SER A 119 17.22 -25.37 39.33
N ASN A 120 17.26 -25.70 38.05
CA ASN A 120 16.48 -26.76 37.41
C ASN A 120 17.38 -27.90 36.92
N ASP A 121 18.11 -28.56 37.82
CA ASP A 121 19.08 -29.63 37.50
C ASP A 121 18.49 -30.79 36.67
N TYR A 122 17.18 -31.04 36.80
CA TYR A 122 16.47 -32.03 36.00
C TYR A 122 16.55 -31.74 34.49
N LEU A 123 16.70 -30.48 34.06
CA LEU A 123 16.82 -30.12 32.65
C LEU A 123 18.13 -30.60 32.03
N LEU A 124 19.20 -30.69 32.82
CA LEU A 124 20.50 -31.21 32.41
C LEU A 124 20.54 -32.73 32.59
N THR A 125 20.12 -33.22 33.76
CA THR A 125 20.13 -34.64 34.12
C THR A 125 19.33 -35.49 33.14
N TYR A 126 18.16 -35.02 32.69
CA TYR A 126 17.30 -35.74 31.75
C TYR A 126 17.44 -35.25 30.29
N GLY A 127 18.42 -34.41 29.98
CA GLY A 127 18.69 -33.98 28.59
C GLY A 127 17.54 -33.19 27.94
N LEU A 128 16.75 -32.44 28.71
CA LEU A 128 15.54 -31.75 28.22
C LEU A 128 15.91 -30.45 27.49
N ASN A 129 16.14 -30.54 26.18
CA ASN A 129 16.62 -29.45 25.31
C ASN A 129 15.52 -28.75 24.47
N ASN A 130 14.27 -28.75 24.93
CA ASN A 130 13.12 -28.25 24.19
C ASN A 130 12.69 -26.84 24.60
N GLN A 131 13.66 -25.98 24.96
CA GLN A 131 13.45 -24.56 25.24
C GLN A 131 13.15 -23.79 23.94
N PHE A 132 12.40 -22.70 24.05
CA PHE A 132 12.00 -21.85 22.92
C PHE A 132 11.95 -20.38 23.33
N LYS A 133 12.21 -19.49 22.38
CA LYS A 133 12.37 -18.07 22.67
C LYS A 133 11.01 -17.34 22.67
N THR A 134 10.99 -16.16 23.26
CA THR A 134 9.88 -15.21 23.11
C THR A 134 9.61 -14.98 21.63
N TYR A 135 8.33 -14.92 21.27
CA TYR A 135 7.81 -14.79 19.90
C TYR A 135 8.05 -15.99 18.97
N ASP A 136 8.49 -17.14 19.48
CA ASP A 136 8.37 -18.38 18.74
C ASP A 136 6.88 -18.77 18.63
N LEU A 137 6.49 -19.33 17.48
CA LEU A 137 5.19 -19.97 17.32
C LEU A 137 5.33 -21.45 17.67
N ILE A 138 4.60 -21.91 18.69
CA ILE A 138 4.65 -23.31 19.13
C ILE A 138 3.37 -24.06 18.77
N THR A 139 3.50 -25.35 18.50
CA THR A 139 2.36 -26.25 18.28
C THR A 139 2.08 -27.07 19.53
N LEU A 140 0.87 -26.94 20.03
CA LEU A 140 0.29 -27.67 21.15
C LEU A 140 -0.67 -28.73 20.62
N LYS A 141 -0.70 -29.90 21.23
CA LYS A 141 -1.70 -30.94 20.97
C LYS A 141 -2.68 -30.97 22.12
N LYS A 142 -3.98 -30.99 21.80
CA LYS A 142 -5.03 -31.16 22.81
C LYS A 142 -4.83 -32.49 23.53
N VAL A 143 -5.13 -32.49 24.82
CA VAL A 143 -4.98 -33.65 25.69
C VAL A 143 -6.37 -34.12 26.06
N ASP A 144 -6.74 -35.34 25.68
CA ASP A 144 -8.08 -35.88 25.91
C ASP A 144 -8.20 -36.64 27.23
N ASN A 145 -7.07 -37.04 27.81
CA ASN A 145 -7.00 -37.80 29.05
C ASN A 145 -5.92 -37.23 29.98
N GLU A 146 -6.30 -36.92 31.23
CA GLU A 146 -5.43 -36.41 32.28
C GLU A 146 -4.23 -37.31 32.58
N TYR A 147 -4.37 -38.63 32.45
CA TYR A 147 -3.30 -39.60 32.67
C TYR A 147 -2.26 -39.66 31.55
N SER A 148 -2.48 -38.95 30.45
CA SER A 148 -1.51 -38.89 29.34
C SER A 148 -0.41 -37.84 29.55
N LEU A 149 -0.58 -36.94 30.53
CA LEU A 149 0.41 -35.97 30.95
C LEU A 149 1.41 -36.60 31.90
N ARG A 150 2.70 -36.37 31.63
CA ARG A 150 3.78 -36.93 32.44
C ARG A 150 4.63 -35.83 33.05
N LYS A 151 5.34 -36.21 34.11
CA LYS A 151 6.41 -35.38 34.67
C LYS A 151 7.39 -35.00 33.55
N TYR A 152 7.77 -33.72 33.52
CA TYR A 152 8.61 -33.07 32.53
C TYR A 152 7.98 -32.74 31.17
N ASP A 153 6.69 -33.02 30.95
CA ASP A 153 5.97 -32.48 29.80
C ASP A 153 5.87 -30.95 29.90
N VAL A 154 5.97 -30.27 28.75
CA VAL A 154 5.69 -28.83 28.66
C VAL A 154 4.22 -28.67 28.27
N ILE A 155 3.46 -27.95 29.10
CA ILE A 155 2.04 -27.72 28.90
C ILE A 155 1.75 -26.24 28.80
N ALA A 156 0.75 -25.89 27.99
CA ALA A 156 0.11 -24.59 28.03
C ALA A 156 -1.19 -24.71 28.82
N TYR A 157 -1.42 -23.81 29.76
CA TYR A 157 -2.63 -23.78 30.59
C TYR A 157 -3.07 -22.34 30.85
N ARG A 158 -4.31 -22.19 31.30
CA ARG A 158 -4.88 -20.90 31.70
C ARG A 158 -4.83 -20.77 33.22
N ASN A 159 -4.24 -19.71 33.74
CA ASN A 159 -4.21 -19.47 35.18
C ASN A 159 -5.53 -18.87 35.72
N ASP A 160 -5.59 -18.69 37.03
CA ASP A 160 -6.65 -17.99 37.76
C ASP A 160 -6.94 -16.58 37.22
N LYS A 161 -5.92 -15.89 36.70
CA LYS A 161 -6.02 -14.57 36.06
C LYS A 161 -6.39 -14.61 34.57
N LYS A 162 -6.80 -15.77 34.04
CA LYS A 162 -7.14 -16.01 32.62
C LYS A 162 -6.00 -15.75 31.64
N GLN A 163 -4.76 -15.76 32.11
CA GLN A 163 -3.55 -15.63 31.30
C GLN A 163 -3.09 -17.02 30.84
N ASN A 164 -2.63 -17.11 29.60
CA ASN A 164 -2.05 -18.34 29.07
C ASN A 164 -0.59 -18.42 29.52
N ILE A 165 -0.23 -19.50 30.19
CA ILE A 165 1.13 -19.78 30.68
C ILE A 165 1.61 -21.07 30.04
N ILE A 166 2.87 -21.10 29.60
CA ILE A 166 3.50 -22.31 29.04
C ILE A 166 4.66 -22.68 29.94
N HIS A 167 4.55 -23.73 30.72
CA HIS A 167 5.60 -24.17 31.65
C HIS A 167 5.69 -25.70 31.70
N ARG A 168 6.76 -26.19 32.33
CA ARG A 168 7.02 -27.63 32.45
C ARG A 168 6.42 -28.19 33.74
N ILE A 169 5.81 -29.38 33.66
CA ILE A 169 5.35 -30.13 34.82
C ILE A 169 6.56 -30.65 35.60
N ILE A 170 6.67 -30.29 36.87
CA ILE A 170 7.70 -30.83 37.77
C ILE A 170 7.14 -31.89 38.73
N GLU A 171 5.83 -31.84 39.00
CA GLU A 171 5.17 -32.74 39.92
C GLU A 171 3.68 -32.86 39.57
N ILE A 172 3.12 -34.03 39.84
CA ILE A 172 1.72 -34.37 39.62
C ILE A 172 1.19 -34.90 40.94
N GLU A 173 0.21 -34.22 41.51
CA GLU A 173 -0.40 -34.55 42.80
C GLU A 173 -1.90 -34.78 42.62
N THR A 174 -2.48 -35.66 43.42
CA THR A 174 -3.93 -35.81 43.49
C THR A 174 -4.42 -35.12 44.75
N VAL A 175 -5.20 -34.04 44.59
CA VAL A 175 -5.75 -33.25 45.70
C VAL A 175 -7.27 -33.25 45.59
N ASN A 176 -7.96 -33.74 46.62
CA ASN A 176 -9.44 -33.84 46.64
C ASN A 176 -10.02 -34.59 45.44
N GLY A 177 -9.36 -35.66 44.99
CA GLY A 177 -9.81 -36.48 43.86
C GLY A 177 -9.56 -35.88 42.47
N ALA A 178 -8.93 -34.70 42.38
CA ALA A 178 -8.55 -34.08 41.11
C ALA A 178 -7.03 -34.03 40.94
N LEU A 179 -6.54 -34.28 39.71
CA LEU A 179 -5.14 -34.10 39.36
C LEU A 179 -4.76 -32.61 39.34
N ARG A 180 -3.67 -32.30 40.03
CA ARG A 180 -3.05 -30.98 40.11
C ARG A 180 -1.62 -31.09 39.61
N PHE A 181 -1.24 -30.13 38.77
CA PHE A 181 0.09 -30.09 38.19
C PHE A 181 0.87 -28.96 38.82
N THR A 182 2.03 -29.26 39.42
CA THR A 182 2.99 -28.23 39.81
C THR A 182 3.86 -27.94 38.59
N THR A 183 3.82 -26.70 38.11
CA THR A 183 4.56 -26.27 36.92
C THR A 183 5.68 -25.29 37.28
N ARG A 184 6.70 -25.25 36.43
CA ARG A 184 7.84 -24.32 36.55
C ARG A 184 8.33 -23.94 35.14
N GLY A 185 8.61 -22.66 34.93
CA GLY A 185 9.31 -22.19 33.74
C GLY A 185 10.76 -22.62 33.74
N ASP A 186 11.28 -23.12 32.60
CA ASP A 186 12.65 -23.62 32.52
C ASP A 186 13.71 -22.56 32.88
N ALA A 187 13.41 -21.28 32.61
CA ALA A 187 14.27 -20.14 32.94
C ALA A 187 14.02 -19.58 34.36
N ASN A 188 12.99 -20.05 35.06
CA ASN A 188 12.63 -19.58 36.40
C ASN A 188 13.28 -20.45 37.48
N SER A 189 13.61 -19.85 38.63
CA SER A 189 14.16 -20.56 39.80
C SER A 189 13.09 -21.12 40.75
N ALA A 190 11.86 -20.59 40.68
CA ALA A 190 10.75 -20.96 41.56
C ALA A 190 9.59 -21.58 40.77
N THR A 191 8.82 -22.44 41.44
CA THR A 191 7.57 -23.03 40.90
C THR A 191 6.47 -21.99 40.81
N ASP A 192 5.52 -22.22 39.90
CA ASP A 192 4.34 -21.38 39.82
C ASP A 192 3.46 -21.53 41.07
N SER A 193 2.90 -20.43 41.55
CA SER A 193 1.97 -20.44 42.69
C SER A 193 0.65 -21.12 42.35
N TYR A 194 0.22 -21.01 41.08
CA TYR A 194 -1.01 -21.62 40.60
C TYR A 194 -0.74 -23.03 40.09
N LYS A 195 -1.42 -24.02 40.70
CA LYS A 195 -1.38 -25.43 40.28
C LYS A 195 -2.61 -25.74 39.38
N PRO A 196 -2.47 -25.74 38.04
CA PRO A 196 -3.59 -25.99 37.14
C PRO A 196 -4.21 -27.38 37.37
N THR A 197 -5.51 -27.47 37.11
CA THR A 197 -6.25 -28.73 36.95
C THR A 197 -6.26 -29.15 35.50
N PHE A 198 -6.72 -30.38 35.20
CA PHE A 198 -6.84 -30.84 33.81
C PHE A 198 -7.72 -29.92 32.93
N GLY A 199 -8.79 -29.35 33.50
CA GLY A 199 -9.68 -28.43 32.78
C GLY A 199 -9.03 -27.09 32.40
N ASP A 200 -7.94 -26.71 33.08
CA ASP A 200 -7.20 -25.48 32.80
C ASP A 200 -6.18 -25.66 31.65
N ILE A 201 -5.90 -26.91 31.26
CA ILE A 201 -4.87 -27.24 30.28
C ILE A 201 -5.42 -27.01 28.86
N ILE A 202 -4.69 -26.20 28.11
CA ILE A 202 -4.97 -25.89 26.70
C ILE A 202 -4.39 -27.00 25.81
N GLY A 203 -3.18 -27.47 26.12
CA GLY A 203 -2.55 -28.57 25.39
C GLY A 203 -1.10 -28.80 25.77
N ARG A 204 -0.54 -29.92 25.30
CA ARG A 204 0.86 -30.31 25.49
C ARG A 204 1.70 -29.87 24.30
N TYR A 205 2.88 -29.31 24.56
CA TYR A 205 3.84 -28.96 23.53
C TYR A 205 4.33 -30.19 22.76
N THR A 206 4.27 -30.11 21.43
CA THR A 206 4.61 -31.22 20.52
C THR A 206 6.10 -31.31 20.19
N GLY A 207 6.91 -30.33 20.61
CA GLY A 207 8.31 -30.21 20.20
C GLY A 207 8.53 -29.45 18.89
N LYS A 208 7.45 -29.08 18.18
CA LYS A 208 7.51 -28.28 16.95
C LYS A 208 7.38 -26.79 17.26
N ARG A 209 8.35 -26.01 16.78
CA ARG A 209 8.34 -24.55 16.83
C ARG A 209 8.73 -23.95 15.50
N ILE A 210 8.18 -22.78 15.20
CA ILE A 210 8.59 -21.93 14.07
C ILE A 210 9.13 -20.63 14.66
N PRO A 211 10.44 -20.38 14.55
CA PRO A 211 11.05 -19.18 15.13
C PRO A 211 10.61 -17.91 14.38
N VAL A 212 10.64 -16.77 15.06
CA VAL A 212 10.44 -15.40 14.50
C VAL A 212 9.01 -15.08 14.01
N VAL A 213 8.26 -16.06 13.51
CA VAL A 213 6.91 -15.84 12.94
C VAL A 213 5.92 -15.28 13.97
N GLY A 214 6.09 -15.62 15.25
CA GLY A 214 5.23 -15.11 16.31
C GLY A 214 5.36 -13.60 16.53
N ILE A 215 6.44 -12.95 16.10
CA ILE A 215 6.57 -11.48 16.16
C ILE A 215 5.52 -10.83 15.27
N PHE A 216 5.39 -11.29 14.02
CA PHE A 216 4.40 -10.78 13.08
C PHE A 216 2.98 -11.04 13.59
N ILE A 217 2.70 -12.25 14.05
CA ILE A 217 1.38 -12.61 14.59
C ILE A 217 1.04 -11.73 15.81
N SER A 218 1.98 -11.56 16.74
CA SER A 218 1.80 -10.69 17.91
C SER A 218 1.60 -9.23 17.52
N PHE A 219 2.29 -8.75 16.49
CA PHE A 219 2.10 -7.40 15.96
C PHE A 219 0.68 -7.24 15.40
N PHE A 220 0.21 -8.13 14.54
CA PHE A 220 -1.12 -8.04 13.94
C PHE A 220 -2.26 -8.22 14.95
N GLN A 221 -2.06 -8.98 16.02
CA GLN A 221 -3.00 -9.05 17.15
C GLN A 221 -3.04 -7.78 18.00
N SER A 222 -1.96 -6.99 18.00
CA SER A 222 -1.86 -5.75 18.78
C SER A 222 -2.77 -4.65 18.23
N TYR A 223 -3.16 -3.69 19.07
CA TYR A 223 -4.00 -2.58 18.61
C TYR A 223 -3.26 -1.72 17.58
N ALA A 224 -1.94 -1.54 17.76
CA ALA A 224 -1.10 -0.83 16.82
C ALA A 224 -1.06 -1.52 15.44
N GLY A 225 -0.92 -2.85 15.40
CA GLY A 225 -0.94 -3.60 14.16
C GLY A 225 -2.28 -3.55 13.45
N ILE A 226 -3.40 -3.69 14.18
CA ILE A 226 -4.75 -3.57 13.61
C ILE A 226 -4.94 -2.18 12.98
N VAL A 227 -4.61 -1.10 13.71
CA VAL A 227 -4.73 0.28 13.20
C VAL A 227 -3.83 0.47 11.98
N THR A 228 -2.61 -0.07 12.00
CA THR A 228 -1.68 0.01 10.85
C THR A 228 -2.25 -0.65 9.61
N VAL A 229 -2.78 -1.87 9.71
CA VAL A 229 -3.39 -2.57 8.57
C VAL A 229 -4.60 -1.80 8.05
N CYS A 230 -5.48 -1.32 8.94
CA CYS A 230 -6.62 -0.50 8.54
C CYS A 230 -6.19 0.78 7.82
N SER A 231 -5.17 1.48 8.31
CA SER A 231 -4.63 2.68 7.70
C SER A 231 -4.02 2.41 6.32
N VAL A 232 -3.28 1.29 6.15
CA VAL A 232 -2.73 0.90 4.85
C VAL A 232 -3.84 0.61 3.85
N VAL A 233 -4.85 -0.17 4.25
CA VAL A 233 -6.02 -0.46 3.39
C VAL A 233 -6.74 0.82 3.00
N TYR A 234 -6.93 1.75 3.93
CA TYR A 234 -7.52 3.06 3.66
C TYR A 234 -6.68 3.88 2.66
N CYS A 235 -5.36 3.96 2.83
CA CYS A 235 -4.48 4.68 1.91
C CYS A 235 -4.54 4.08 0.50
N LEU A 236 -4.49 2.74 0.38
CA LEU A 236 -4.59 2.04 -0.90
C LEU A 236 -5.93 2.30 -1.59
N TRP A 237 -7.03 2.27 -0.85
CA TRP A 237 -8.35 2.62 -1.37
C TRP A 237 -8.43 4.10 -1.80
N SER A 238 -7.89 5.01 -1.00
CA SER A 238 -7.89 6.44 -1.32
C SER A 238 -7.05 6.76 -2.56
N ILE A 239 -5.88 6.15 -2.69
CA ILE A 239 -4.99 6.32 -3.86
C ILE A 239 -5.69 5.81 -5.12
N ASP A 240 -6.26 4.60 -5.09
CA ASP A 240 -7.02 4.02 -6.21
C ASP A 240 -8.17 4.94 -6.65
N ARG A 241 -8.92 5.48 -5.68
CA ARG A 241 -10.02 6.42 -5.97
C ARG A 241 -9.55 7.70 -6.65
N GLN A 242 -8.38 8.24 -6.30
CA GLN A 242 -7.87 9.45 -6.95
C GLN A 242 -7.27 9.12 -8.33
N ASN A 243 -6.62 7.96 -8.48
CA ASN A 243 -6.06 7.52 -9.76
C ASN A 243 -7.13 7.37 -10.83
N LYS A 244 -8.25 6.72 -10.50
CA LYS A 244 -9.38 6.57 -11.42
C LYS A 244 -9.93 7.91 -11.94
N LYS A 245 -9.86 8.97 -11.13
CA LYS A 245 -10.28 10.31 -11.57
C LYS A 245 -9.28 10.93 -12.53
N LEU A 246 -7.99 10.74 -12.28
CA LEU A 246 -6.93 11.25 -13.14
C LEU A 246 -6.90 10.49 -14.46
N GLU A 247 -6.95 9.15 -14.42
CA GLU A 247 -7.02 8.27 -15.59
C GLU A 247 -8.21 8.64 -16.49
N PHE A 248 -9.40 8.86 -15.92
CA PHE A 248 -10.57 9.30 -16.68
C PHE A 248 -10.35 10.67 -17.37
N ALA A 249 -9.75 11.65 -16.68
CA ALA A 249 -9.47 12.95 -17.27
C ALA A 249 -8.39 12.89 -18.36
N GLU A 250 -7.39 12.02 -18.20
CA GLU A 250 -6.35 11.77 -19.19
C GLU A 250 -6.92 11.05 -20.42
N GLU A 251 -7.77 10.03 -20.24
CA GLU A 251 -8.45 9.32 -21.33
C GLU A 251 -9.37 10.26 -22.13
N ASP A 252 -10.23 11.04 -21.45
CA ASP A 252 -11.08 12.06 -22.08
C ASP A 252 -10.25 13.07 -22.89
N ARG A 253 -9.07 13.45 -22.38
CA ARG A 253 -8.18 14.41 -23.06
C ARG A 253 -7.47 13.78 -24.25
N LYS A 254 -6.97 12.55 -24.12
CA LYS A 254 -6.33 11.77 -25.19
C LYS A 254 -7.30 11.59 -26.37
N GLU A 255 -8.55 11.26 -26.12
CA GLU A 255 -9.57 11.11 -27.17
C GLU A 255 -9.76 12.41 -27.98
N ILE A 256 -9.81 13.56 -27.32
CA ILE A 256 -9.91 14.87 -28.00
C ILE A 256 -8.66 15.11 -28.86
N LEU A 257 -7.47 14.78 -28.38
CA LEU A 257 -6.22 14.98 -29.12
C LEU A 257 -6.12 14.04 -30.33
N GLU A 258 -6.53 12.78 -30.21
CA GLU A 258 -6.58 11.83 -31.34
C GLU A 258 -7.51 12.32 -32.46
N GLN A 259 -8.69 12.85 -32.11
CA GLN A 259 -9.65 13.37 -33.09
C GLN A 259 -9.15 14.61 -33.83
N VAL A 260 -8.35 15.45 -33.18
CA VAL A 260 -7.84 16.71 -33.75
C VAL A 260 -6.63 16.48 -34.65
N PHE A 261 -5.71 15.58 -34.27
CA PHE A 261 -4.39 15.46 -34.90
C PHE A 261 -4.22 14.23 -35.81
N ASP A 262 -5.23 13.36 -35.94
CA ASP A 262 -5.14 12.07 -36.67
C ASP A 262 -3.83 11.32 -36.36
N LEU A 263 -3.48 11.28 -35.07
CA LEU A 263 -2.23 10.71 -34.55
C LEU A 263 -1.89 9.30 -35.08
N PRO A 264 -2.86 8.40 -35.37
CA PRO A 264 -2.55 7.08 -35.93
C PRO A 264 -1.90 7.09 -37.32
N SER A 265 -2.06 8.18 -38.10
CA SER A 265 -1.50 8.33 -39.45
C SER A 265 -0.24 9.20 -39.50
N MET A 266 0.09 9.84 -38.37
CA MET A 266 1.17 10.82 -38.25
C MET A 266 2.56 10.15 -38.27
N ASN A 267 3.45 10.59 -39.16
CA ASN A 267 4.80 10.03 -39.23
C ASN A 267 5.69 10.60 -38.10
N GLU A 268 6.64 9.80 -37.62
CA GLU A 268 7.52 10.13 -36.49
C GLU A 268 8.38 11.39 -36.73
N ASN A 269 8.74 11.69 -37.99
CA ASN A 269 9.46 12.91 -38.35
C ASN A 269 8.57 14.15 -38.30
N THR A 270 7.29 14.05 -38.70
CA THR A 270 6.30 15.15 -38.59
C THR A 270 6.00 15.48 -37.14
N TYR A 271 5.99 14.46 -36.27
CA TYR A 271 5.90 14.67 -34.83
C TYR A 271 7.14 15.37 -34.25
N GLN A 272 8.34 14.92 -34.61
CA GLN A 272 9.59 15.55 -34.17
C GLN A 272 9.71 16.99 -34.69
N GLU A 273 9.27 17.28 -35.90
CA GLU A 273 9.20 18.66 -36.43
C GLU A 273 8.21 19.52 -35.65
N MET A 274 7.05 18.97 -35.27
CA MET A 274 6.09 19.66 -34.40
C MET A 274 6.62 19.88 -32.98
N ALA A 275 7.32 18.89 -32.41
CA ALA A 275 7.95 18.93 -31.10
C ALA A 275 9.14 19.93 -31.06
N ASP A 276 9.94 19.99 -32.12
CA ASP A 276 11.04 20.95 -32.26
C ASP A 276 10.55 22.39 -32.55
N GLU A 277 9.36 22.55 -33.19
CA GLU A 277 8.69 23.86 -33.32
C GLU A 277 8.10 24.36 -31.97
N VAL A 278 8.08 23.52 -30.91
CA VAL A 278 7.63 23.90 -29.57
C VAL A 278 8.68 24.77 -28.87
N GLN A 279 8.82 26.01 -29.30
CA GLN A 279 9.49 27.03 -28.51
C GLN A 279 8.46 27.78 -27.66
N SER A 280 8.49 27.55 -26.36
CA SER A 280 7.73 28.38 -25.43
C SER A 280 8.41 29.76 -25.32
N LYS A 281 7.68 30.80 -25.76
CA LYS A 281 8.15 32.19 -25.73
C LYS A 281 7.59 32.90 -24.50
N ILE A 282 8.48 33.41 -23.65
CA ILE A 282 8.13 34.30 -22.52
C ILE A 282 8.53 35.72 -22.90
N TYR A 283 7.63 36.68 -22.74
CA TYR A 283 7.90 38.09 -23.02
C TYR A 283 8.06 38.87 -21.71
N TYR A 284 9.20 39.54 -21.52
CA TYR A 284 9.47 40.31 -20.30
C TYR A 284 10.42 41.48 -20.58
N GLN A 285 10.02 42.69 -20.16
CA GLN A 285 10.80 43.94 -20.31
C GLN A 285 11.30 44.22 -21.74
N GLY A 286 10.48 43.94 -22.76
CA GLY A 286 10.82 44.21 -24.16
C GLY A 286 11.67 43.12 -24.84
N PHE A 287 11.93 42.01 -24.15
CA PHE A 287 12.67 40.86 -24.67
C PHE A 287 11.79 39.61 -24.75
N CYS A 288 12.00 38.79 -25.78
CA CYS A 288 11.45 37.46 -25.95
C CYS A 288 12.48 36.42 -25.50
N TYR A 289 12.08 35.52 -24.61
CA TYR A 289 12.87 34.41 -24.10
C TYR A 289 12.29 33.11 -24.65
N GLN A 290 13.07 32.34 -25.40
CA GLN A 290 12.66 31.07 -26.00
C GLN A 290 13.15 29.90 -25.14
N PHE A 291 12.28 28.92 -24.90
CA PHE A 291 12.58 27.70 -24.17
C PHE A 291 12.12 26.47 -24.97
N ASN A 292 12.91 25.40 -24.93
CA ASN A 292 12.55 24.08 -25.45
C ASN A 292 12.63 23.04 -24.33
N ASP A 293 12.42 21.76 -24.66
CA ASP A 293 12.40 20.64 -23.70
C ASP A 293 13.73 20.42 -22.96
N LYS A 294 14.83 21.03 -23.44
CA LYS A 294 16.17 20.97 -22.83
C LYS A 294 16.53 22.23 -22.04
N GLY A 295 15.63 23.23 -22.00
CA GLY A 295 15.79 24.46 -21.22
C GLY A 295 15.83 25.74 -22.07
N PHE A 296 16.55 26.74 -21.58
CA PHE A 296 16.63 28.06 -22.21
C PHE A 296 17.40 28.02 -23.53
N VAL A 297 16.81 28.61 -24.58
CA VAL A 297 17.34 28.60 -25.95
C VAL A 297 17.96 29.96 -26.30
N SER A 298 17.20 31.05 -26.20
CA SER A 298 17.68 32.37 -26.63
C SER A 298 16.93 33.55 -26.00
N LYS A 299 17.57 34.72 -25.97
CA LYS A 299 16.97 36.02 -25.58
C LYS A 299 17.14 36.99 -26.75
N THR A 300 16.03 37.48 -27.31
CA THR A 300 16.02 38.44 -28.41
C THR A 300 15.16 39.65 -28.07
N GLU A 301 15.44 40.81 -28.68
CA GLU A 301 14.52 41.96 -28.59
C GLU A 301 13.21 41.63 -29.34
N MET A 302 12.09 42.08 -28.77
CA MET A 302 10.77 41.83 -29.36
C MET A 302 10.63 42.51 -30.73
N SER A 303 10.15 41.77 -31.71
CA SER A 303 9.78 42.32 -33.03
C SER A 303 8.57 43.26 -32.94
N GLU A 304 8.40 44.14 -33.94
CA GLU A 304 7.29 45.11 -33.98
C GLU A 304 5.90 44.43 -34.07
N GLU A 305 5.84 43.18 -34.54
CA GLU A 305 4.63 42.35 -34.58
C GLU A 305 4.31 41.76 -33.19
N GLU A 306 5.33 41.28 -32.47
CA GLU A 306 5.19 40.74 -31.10
C GLU A 306 4.83 41.83 -30.08
N LYS A 307 5.25 43.09 -30.31
CA LYS A 307 4.82 44.26 -29.51
C LYS A 307 3.32 44.56 -29.66
N LYS A 308 2.71 44.27 -30.82
CA LYS A 308 1.28 44.48 -31.07
C LYS A 308 0.42 43.35 -30.51
N GLU A 309 0.92 42.12 -30.51
CA GLU A 309 0.20 40.93 -30.03
C GLU A 309 0.15 40.88 -28.48
N PHE A 310 1.14 41.47 -27.80
CA PHE A 310 1.21 41.53 -26.33
C PHE A 310 0.09 42.35 -25.67
N ASP A 311 -0.64 43.16 -26.44
CA ASP A 311 -1.76 43.98 -25.95
C ASP A 311 -3.13 43.25 -26.03
N VAL A 312 -3.20 42.05 -26.62
CA VAL A 312 -4.46 41.33 -26.80
C VAL A 312 -4.28 39.82 -26.64
N THR A 313 -4.43 39.30 -25.42
CA THR A 313 -4.58 37.85 -25.23
C THR A 313 -5.73 37.51 -24.29
N ASN A 314 -6.89 37.25 -24.91
CA ASN A 314 -7.94 36.37 -24.39
C ASN A 314 -8.65 35.76 -25.60
N LEU A 315 -8.32 34.53 -26.02
CA LEU A 315 -9.08 33.85 -27.09
C LEU A 315 -9.24 32.34 -26.80
N THR A 316 -10.29 32.03 -26.04
CA THR A 316 -10.97 30.72 -25.98
C THR A 316 -11.69 30.41 -27.31
N LYS A 317 -11.61 29.17 -27.81
CA LYS A 317 -12.51 28.67 -28.86
C LYS A 317 -13.77 28.12 -28.19
N ILE A 318 -14.92 28.71 -28.49
CA ILE A 318 -16.24 28.26 -28.04
C ILE A 318 -16.86 27.50 -29.21
N GLU A 319 -17.06 26.19 -29.09
CA GLU A 319 -17.95 25.45 -29.98
C GLU A 319 -19.31 25.33 -29.28
N LYS A 320 -20.35 25.79 -29.97
CA LYS A 320 -21.74 25.59 -29.55
C LYS A 320 -22.25 24.35 -30.26
N ASP A 321 -22.37 23.27 -29.50
CA ASP A 321 -23.30 22.19 -29.84
C ASP A 321 -24.36 22.10 -28.74
N GLY A 322 -25.57 21.69 -29.10
CA GLY A 322 -26.79 21.83 -28.29
C GLY A 322 -26.63 21.58 -26.78
N GLU A 323 -27.06 22.58 -26.00
CA GLU A 323 -27.29 22.57 -24.54
C GLU A 323 -26.13 22.33 -23.55
N LYS A 324 -24.86 22.19 -23.98
CA LYS A 324 -23.71 22.30 -23.05
C LYS A 324 -22.54 23.11 -23.63
N GLU A 325 -22.28 24.29 -23.05
CA GLU A 325 -21.02 25.01 -23.30
C GLU A 325 -19.84 24.19 -22.76
N LYS A 326 -19.08 23.55 -23.65
CA LYS A 326 -17.81 22.88 -23.30
C LYS A 326 -16.66 23.82 -23.73
N LYS A 327 -16.06 24.52 -22.77
CA LYS A 327 -14.86 25.33 -23.01
C LYS A 327 -13.64 24.40 -23.04
N THR A 328 -13.11 24.13 -24.22
CA THR A 328 -11.88 23.35 -24.38
C THR A 328 -10.70 24.29 -24.55
N ILE A 329 -9.79 24.31 -23.58
CA ILE A 329 -8.55 25.10 -23.63
C ILE A 329 -7.46 24.17 -24.18
N PHE A 330 -6.80 24.59 -25.25
CA PHE A 330 -5.60 23.96 -25.77
C PHE A 330 -4.40 24.77 -25.30
N SER A 331 -3.23 24.12 -25.18
CA SER A 331 -2.00 24.90 -25.03
C SER A 331 -1.90 25.95 -26.14
N SER A 332 -1.37 27.13 -25.83
CA SER A 332 -1.23 28.24 -26.78
C SER A 332 -0.47 27.84 -28.06
N LEU A 333 0.28 26.75 -27.96
CA LEU A 333 1.10 26.17 -29.01
C LEU A 333 0.29 25.27 -29.95
N LEU A 334 -0.55 24.38 -29.42
CA LEU A 334 -1.44 23.54 -30.22
C LEU A 334 -2.47 24.36 -31.00
N GLN A 335 -2.91 25.49 -30.45
CA GLN A 335 -3.78 26.45 -31.15
C GLN A 335 -3.13 27.09 -32.39
N LYS A 336 -1.79 27.24 -32.41
CA LYS A 336 -1.07 27.78 -33.57
C LYS A 336 -0.94 26.73 -34.68
N ILE A 337 -0.73 25.47 -34.30
CA ILE A 337 -0.61 24.34 -35.24
C ILE A 337 -1.95 24.09 -35.95
N THR A 338 -3.06 24.02 -35.21
CA THR A 338 -4.40 23.84 -35.82
C THR A 338 -4.76 24.97 -36.79
N LYS A 339 -4.34 26.22 -36.49
CA LYS A 339 -4.57 27.34 -37.41
C LYS A 339 -3.74 27.26 -38.69
N LYS A 340 -2.47 26.82 -38.60
CA LYS A 340 -1.58 26.61 -39.76
C LYS A 340 -2.15 25.53 -40.70
N GLU A 341 -2.57 24.38 -40.17
CA GLU A 341 -3.15 23.30 -40.97
C GLU A 341 -4.48 23.70 -41.63
N THR A 342 -5.32 24.49 -40.93
CA THR A 342 -6.57 25.00 -41.50
C THR A 342 -6.33 26.02 -42.61
N GLN A 343 -5.23 26.79 -42.57
CA GLN A 343 -4.84 27.71 -43.64
C GLN A 343 -4.25 26.98 -44.84
N GLN A 344 -3.37 25.99 -44.64
CA GLN A 344 -2.83 25.17 -45.74
C GLN A 344 -3.92 24.35 -46.46
N ASN A 345 -4.91 23.82 -45.73
CA ASN A 345 -6.05 23.13 -46.34
C ASN A 345 -7.04 24.07 -47.05
N LYS A 346 -7.03 25.37 -46.76
CA LYS A 346 -7.80 26.38 -47.50
C LYS A 346 -7.09 26.85 -48.76
N GLU A 347 -5.79 27.13 -48.67
CA GLU A 347 -4.96 27.47 -49.83
C GLU A 347 -4.82 26.31 -50.82
N GLY A 348 -4.85 25.06 -50.34
CA GLY A 348 -4.91 23.87 -51.19
C GLY A 348 -6.25 23.69 -51.92
N LYS A 349 -7.36 24.20 -51.37
CA LYS A 349 -8.69 24.14 -52.00
C LYS A 349 -8.96 25.31 -52.95
N GLU A 350 -8.42 26.50 -52.69
CA GLU A 350 -8.51 27.63 -53.62
C GLU A 350 -7.70 27.38 -54.90
N ASN A 351 -6.62 26.59 -54.84
CA ASN A 351 -5.85 26.19 -56.03
C ASN A 351 -6.45 25.02 -56.83
N GLU A 352 -7.50 24.34 -56.34
CA GLU A 352 -8.24 23.31 -57.09
C GLU A 352 -9.51 23.84 -57.79
N GLU A 353 -9.94 25.08 -57.49
CA GLU A 353 -11.10 25.71 -58.16
C GLU A 353 -10.71 26.60 -59.37
N ASP A 354 -9.42 26.80 -59.62
CA ASP A 354 -8.89 27.67 -60.70
C ASP A 354 -8.21 26.91 -61.88
N ASP A 355 -8.33 25.58 -61.97
CA ASP A 355 -7.84 24.74 -63.10
C ASP A 355 -8.96 24.11 -63.96
#